data_AF-A0A523K8F5-F1
#
_entry.id   AF-A0A523K8F5-F1
#
_cell.length_a   1.000
_cell.length_b   1.000
_cell.length_c   1.000
_cell.angle_alpha   90.00
_cell.angle_beta   90.00
_cell.angle_gamma   90.00
#
_symmetry.space_group_name_H-M   'P 1'
#
loop_
_entity.id
_entity.type
_entity.pdbx_description
1 polymer ?
#
loop_
_entity_poly.entity_id
_entity_poly.type
_entity_poly.pdbx_seq_one_letter_code
_entity_poly.pdbx_strand_id
1 'polypeptide(L)'
;MATVVAKAGIRREAGWLYFLDKQGDISRVRMQRSGQRIPRGHQKVAKCGVDREDGWLYFIDKKGNVCKVKMKRSKARRKTARKTTTRRRTTARRKTKKKTARKKPARRKTARKKTARRARR
;
A
#
# COMPACT_ATOMS: atom_id res chain seq x y z
N MET A 1 21.58 -15.60 -18.99
CA MET A 1 21.49 -14.35 -19.78
C MET A 1 20.04 -13.89 -19.81
N ALA A 2 19.79 -12.59 -19.90
CA ALA A 2 18.45 -12.04 -20.05
C ALA A 2 18.18 -11.73 -21.53
N THR A 3 16.96 -11.98 -22.00
CA THR A 3 16.54 -11.74 -23.39
C THR A 3 15.70 -10.48 -23.45
N VAL A 4 15.99 -9.59 -24.41
CA VAL A 4 15.20 -8.38 -24.64
C VAL A 4 13.88 -8.76 -25.30
N VAL A 5 12.76 -8.33 -24.72
CA VAL A 5 11.40 -8.61 -25.21
C VAL A 5 10.83 -7.40 -25.92
N ALA A 6 11.05 -6.19 -25.38
CA ALA A 6 10.58 -4.95 -25.97
C ALA A 6 11.61 -3.83 -25.79
N LYS A 7 11.84 -3.07 -26.85
CA LYS A 7 12.68 -1.87 -26.83
C LYS A 7 11.81 -0.66 -26.50
N ALA A 8 12.01 -0.08 -25.33
CA ALA A 8 11.25 1.09 -24.88
C ALA A 8 12.12 2.34 -24.70
N GLY A 9 13.46 2.18 -24.56
CA GLY A 9 14.41 3.30 -24.51
C GLY A 9 14.17 4.30 -23.38
N ILE A 10 13.54 3.88 -22.27
CA ILE A 10 13.18 4.82 -21.20
C ILE A 10 14.42 5.37 -20.49
N ARG A 11 14.41 6.67 -20.21
CA ARG A 11 15.40 7.30 -19.33
C ARG A 11 14.89 7.26 -17.89
N ARG A 12 15.75 6.77 -16.98
CA ARG A 12 15.41 6.72 -15.56
C ARG A 12 15.80 8.00 -14.86
N GLU A 13 14.84 8.62 -14.20
CA GLU A 13 15.05 9.77 -13.35
C GLU A 13 15.34 9.35 -11.91
N ALA A 14 16.19 10.12 -11.23
CA ALA A 14 16.47 9.91 -9.82
C ALA A 14 15.21 10.14 -8.96
N GLY A 15 15.03 9.32 -7.93
CA GLY A 15 13.86 9.41 -7.03
C GLY A 15 12.60 8.71 -7.53
N TRP A 16 12.68 8.00 -8.66
CA TRP A 16 11.59 7.20 -9.20
C TRP A 16 11.95 5.70 -9.24
N LEU A 17 10.94 4.86 -8.98
CA LEU A 17 11.00 3.43 -9.22
C LEU A 17 10.25 3.12 -10.51
N TYR A 18 10.94 2.50 -11.46
CA TYR A 18 10.37 2.04 -12.73
C TYR A 18 10.10 0.55 -12.65
N PHE A 19 8.91 0.15 -13.06
CA PHE A 19 8.49 -1.24 -13.05
C PHE A 19 7.52 -1.52 -14.20
N LEU A 20 7.38 -2.79 -14.53
CA LEU A 20 6.38 -3.25 -15.47
C LEU A 20 5.06 -3.43 -14.71
N ASP A 21 3.95 -2.92 -15.22
CA ASP A 21 2.62 -3.06 -14.60
C ASP A 21 1.90 -4.33 -15.07
N LYS A 22 0.72 -4.60 -14.49
CA LYS A 22 -0.06 -5.81 -14.79
C LYS A 22 -0.50 -5.90 -16.26
N GLN A 23 -0.57 -4.76 -16.97
CA GLN A 23 -0.94 -4.68 -18.38
C GLN A 23 0.26 -4.88 -19.30
N GLY A 24 1.46 -5.08 -18.73
CA GLY A 24 2.69 -5.24 -19.52
C GLY A 24 3.31 -3.92 -19.97
N ASP A 25 2.86 -2.79 -19.39
CA ASP A 25 3.38 -1.46 -19.71
C ASP A 25 4.41 -1.00 -18.68
N ILE A 26 5.22 -0.01 -19.06
CA ILE A 26 6.21 0.59 -18.15
C ILE A 26 5.54 1.73 -17.39
N SER A 27 5.57 1.60 -16.06
CA SER A 27 5.05 2.60 -15.13
C SER A 27 6.12 3.03 -14.12
N ARG A 28 5.95 4.24 -13.58
CA ARG A 28 6.83 4.81 -12.56
C ARG A 28 6.07 5.25 -11.31
N VAL A 29 6.72 5.13 -10.17
CA VAL A 29 6.21 5.62 -8.87
C VAL A 29 7.31 6.38 -8.14
N ARG A 30 6.95 7.42 -7.41
CA ARG A 30 7.93 8.16 -6.58
C ARG A 30 8.46 7.22 -5.51
N MET A 31 9.77 7.20 -5.28
CA MET A 31 10.36 6.29 -4.30
C MET A 31 10.16 6.81 -2.88
N GLN A 32 9.57 6.00 -2.00
CA GLN A 32 9.42 6.36 -0.59
C GLN A 32 10.76 6.18 0.11
N ARG A 33 11.30 7.26 0.66
CA ARG A 33 12.42 7.21 1.60
C ARG A 33 11.88 7.22 3.03
N SER A 34 12.70 6.78 4.00
CA SER A 34 12.30 6.70 5.41
C SER A 34 11.69 8.01 5.91
N GLY A 35 10.55 7.91 6.58
CA GLY A 35 9.85 9.07 7.15
C GLY A 35 9.07 9.94 6.15
N GLN A 36 9.16 9.68 4.85
CA GLN A 36 8.39 10.45 3.85
C GLN A 36 7.09 9.74 3.49
N ARG A 37 6.00 10.51 3.40
CA ARG A 37 4.70 10.05 2.88
C ARG A 37 4.55 10.54 1.45
N ILE A 38 4.60 9.61 0.50
CA ILE A 38 4.38 9.90 -0.91
C ILE A 38 2.94 9.58 -1.33
N PRO A 39 2.41 10.28 -2.35
CA PRO A 39 1.13 9.95 -2.95
C PRO A 39 1.09 8.49 -3.43
N ARG A 40 -0.05 7.83 -3.22
CA ARG A 40 -0.29 6.49 -3.75
C ARG A 40 -0.69 6.60 -5.22
N GLY A 41 -0.04 5.81 -6.06
CA GLY A 41 -0.34 5.77 -7.49
C GLY A 41 0.92 5.55 -8.31
N HIS A 42 0.73 5.19 -9.56
CA HIS A 42 1.80 5.07 -10.53
C HIS A 42 1.39 5.82 -11.80
N GLN A 43 2.37 6.38 -12.49
CA GLN A 43 2.20 7.04 -13.77
C GLN A 43 2.72 6.12 -14.88
N LYS A 44 1.91 5.91 -15.92
CA LYS A 44 2.34 5.17 -17.10
C LYS A 44 3.31 6.03 -17.93
N VAL A 45 4.45 5.45 -18.30
CA VAL A 45 5.53 6.13 -19.02
C VAL A 45 5.58 5.69 -20.47
N ALA A 46 5.47 4.39 -20.72
CA ALA A 46 5.49 3.82 -22.06
C ALA A 46 4.53 2.63 -22.16
N LYS A 47 3.80 2.56 -23.26
CA LYS A 47 3.00 1.38 -23.61
C LYS A 47 3.89 0.38 -24.31
N CYS A 48 4.00 -0.82 -23.76
CA CYS A 48 4.82 -1.89 -24.31
C CYS A 48 4.01 -3.17 -24.56
N GLY A 49 2.89 -3.37 -23.86
CA GLY A 49 2.01 -4.53 -24.06
C GLY A 49 2.72 -5.87 -23.91
N VAL A 50 3.65 -6.00 -22.95
CA VAL A 50 4.44 -7.23 -22.79
C VAL A 50 3.64 -8.29 -22.03
N ASP A 51 3.41 -9.42 -22.71
CA ASP A 51 2.82 -10.61 -22.09
C ASP A 51 3.79 -11.29 -21.13
N ARG A 52 3.26 -11.63 -19.95
CA ARG A 52 4.04 -12.26 -18.89
C ARG A 52 3.76 -13.76 -18.83
N GLU A 53 4.80 -14.52 -19.10
CA GLU A 53 4.81 -15.97 -18.97
C GLU A 53 5.19 -16.39 -17.55
N ASP A 54 4.57 -17.47 -17.08
CA ASP A 54 4.91 -18.08 -15.81
C ASP A 54 6.34 -18.63 -15.81
N GLY A 55 7.03 -18.47 -14.68
CA GLY A 55 8.41 -18.96 -14.52
C GLY A 55 9.49 -18.00 -15.04
N TRP A 56 9.10 -16.83 -15.55
CA TRP A 56 10.01 -15.77 -15.98
C TRP A 56 9.93 -14.55 -15.07
N LEU A 57 11.06 -13.86 -14.92
CA LEU A 57 11.14 -12.54 -14.30
C LEU A 57 11.28 -11.50 -15.40
N TYR A 58 10.38 -10.53 -15.40
CA TYR A 58 10.39 -9.39 -16.30
C TYR A 58 10.91 -8.16 -15.55
N PHE A 59 11.84 -7.45 -16.16
CA PHE A 59 12.43 -6.26 -15.58
C PHE A 59 12.87 -5.28 -16.66
N ILE A 60 13.12 -4.04 -16.26
CA ILE A 60 13.66 -3.02 -17.14
C ILE A 60 15.19 -3.02 -16.97
N ASP A 61 15.95 -3.02 -18.05
CA ASP A 61 17.41 -2.95 -18.01
C ASP A 61 17.92 -1.51 -17.78
N LYS A 62 19.25 -1.34 -17.80
CA LYS A 62 19.90 -0.01 -17.67
C LYS A 62 19.69 0.87 -18.91
N LYS A 63 19.47 0.28 -20.08
CA LYS A 63 19.22 0.98 -21.35
C LYS A 63 17.74 1.39 -21.51
N GLY A 64 16.88 0.98 -20.56
CA GLY A 64 15.45 1.28 -20.58
C GLY A 64 14.61 0.33 -21.42
N ASN A 65 15.09 -0.88 -21.68
CA ASN A 65 14.36 -1.93 -22.39
C ASN A 65 13.74 -2.94 -21.43
N VAL A 66 12.69 -3.62 -21.87
CA VAL A 66 12.08 -4.71 -21.11
C VAL A 66 12.77 -6.02 -21.47
N CYS A 67 13.28 -6.71 -20.45
CA CYS A 67 13.99 -7.97 -20.59
C CYS A 67 13.31 -9.06 -19.74
N LYS A 68 13.42 -10.31 -20.19
CA LYS A 68 12.98 -11.51 -19.46
C LYS A 68 14.15 -12.42 -19.11
N VAL A 69 14.08 -13.06 -17.94
CA VAL A 69 15.07 -14.06 -17.50
C VAL A 69 14.37 -15.21 -16.78
N LYS A 70 14.86 -16.44 -16.98
CA LYS A 70 14.27 -17.62 -16.33
C LYS A 70 14.46 -17.52 -14.83
N MET A 71 13.37 -17.58 -14.08
CA MET A 71 13.41 -17.39 -12.63
C MET A 71 14.08 -18.61 -12.00
N LYS A 72 15.18 -18.40 -11.27
CA LYS A 72 15.74 -19.43 -10.39
C LYS A 72 14.83 -19.58 -9.18
N ARG A 73 13.78 -20.39 -9.29
CA ARG A 73 12.98 -20.81 -8.13
C ARG A 73 13.89 -21.71 -7.28
N SER A 74 14.27 -21.26 -6.08
CA SER A 74 14.88 -22.15 -5.10
C SER A 74 13.88 -23.27 -4.80
N LYS A 75 14.28 -24.54 -4.99
CA LYS A 75 13.51 -25.67 -4.43
C LYS A 75 13.25 -25.32 -2.97
N ALA A 76 11.97 -25.35 -2.57
CA ALA A 76 11.49 -24.83 -1.31
C ALA A 76 12.48 -25.14 -0.18
N ARG A 77 12.97 -24.10 0.52
CA ARG A 77 13.54 -24.32 1.84
C ARG A 77 12.42 -24.96 2.64
N ARG A 78 12.50 -26.27 2.86
CA ARG A 78 11.53 -27.07 3.62
C ARG A 78 11.27 -26.30 4.91
N LYS A 79 10.12 -25.63 5.01
CA LYS A 79 9.72 -25.00 6.27
C LYS A 79 9.51 -26.16 7.22
N THR A 80 10.45 -26.38 8.15
CA THR A 80 10.09 -27.06 9.39
C THR A 80 8.85 -26.36 9.91
N ALA A 81 7.80 -27.12 10.16
CA ALA A 81 6.50 -26.59 10.57
C ALA A 81 6.72 -25.61 11.72
N ARG A 82 6.50 -24.33 11.47
CA ARG A 82 6.47 -23.33 12.54
C ARG A 82 5.26 -23.69 13.38
N LYS A 83 5.48 -24.36 14.52
CA LYS A 83 4.45 -24.75 15.48
C LYS A 83 3.67 -23.49 15.82
N THR A 84 2.43 -23.41 15.33
CA THR A 84 1.49 -22.36 15.69
C THR A 84 1.22 -22.53 17.18
N THR A 85 1.84 -21.74 18.04
CA THR A 85 1.42 -21.64 19.43
C THR A 85 0.04 -21.00 19.43
N THR A 86 -0.99 -21.83 19.43
CA THR A 86 -2.35 -21.45 19.76
C THR A 86 -2.29 -20.69 21.07
N ARG A 87 -2.48 -19.36 20.99
CA ARG A 87 -2.51 -18.50 22.15
C ARG A 87 -3.75 -18.91 22.95
N ARG A 88 -3.56 -19.78 23.97
CA ARG A 88 -4.61 -20.22 24.89
C ARG A 88 -5.30 -18.97 25.43
N ARG A 89 -6.57 -18.76 25.06
CA ARG A 89 -7.48 -17.88 25.79
C ARG A 89 -7.72 -18.55 27.15
N THR A 90 -6.98 -18.13 28.17
CA THR A 90 -7.36 -18.45 29.55
C THR A 90 -8.43 -17.46 29.99
N THR A 91 -9.65 -17.98 30.03
CA THR A 91 -10.77 -17.40 30.77
C THR A 91 -10.53 -17.52 32.27
N ALA A 92 -10.58 -16.40 33.01
CA ALA A 92 -11.14 -16.25 34.38
C ALA A 92 -10.65 -14.92 34.98
N ARG A 93 -11.47 -13.86 35.01
CA ARG A 93 -12.28 -13.41 36.16
C ARG A 93 -11.52 -13.41 37.51
N ARG A 94 -11.30 -12.22 38.09
CA ARG A 94 -11.85 -11.87 39.40
C ARG A 94 -11.90 -10.36 39.64
N LYS A 95 -13.03 -9.93 40.22
CA LYS A 95 -13.45 -8.56 40.51
C LYS A 95 -12.79 -8.05 41.80
N THR A 96 -12.48 -6.77 41.87
CA THR A 96 -12.59 -5.98 43.11
C THR A 96 -13.35 -4.69 42.82
N LYS A 97 -14.52 -4.57 43.44
CA LYS A 97 -15.31 -3.33 43.52
C LYS A 97 -14.51 -2.29 44.30
N LYS A 98 -14.44 -1.05 43.83
CA LYS A 98 -14.57 0.11 44.72
C LYS A 98 -15.38 1.20 44.03
N LYS A 99 -16.50 1.55 44.68
CA LYS A 99 -17.42 2.65 44.39
C LYS A 99 -16.64 3.98 44.33
N THR A 100 -17.04 4.90 43.45
CA THR A 100 -17.70 6.17 43.84
C THR A 100 -18.10 7.04 42.63
N ALA A 101 -19.21 7.75 42.82
CA ALA A 101 -19.66 8.98 42.15
C ALA A 101 -20.07 8.96 40.66
N ARG A 102 -21.39 8.83 40.45
CA ARG A 102 -22.14 9.35 39.30
C ARG A 102 -21.68 10.76 38.92
N LYS A 103 -21.23 10.97 37.67
CA LYS A 103 -21.27 12.30 37.03
C LYS A 103 -22.41 12.36 36.01
N LYS A 104 -23.34 13.29 36.26
CA LYS A 104 -24.52 13.61 35.44
C LYS A 104 -24.13 13.99 34.00
N PRO A 105 -24.94 13.69 32.97
CA PRO A 105 -24.70 14.19 31.61
C PRO A 105 -25.02 15.69 31.53
N ALA A 106 -24.01 16.50 31.22
CA ALA A 106 -24.17 17.93 30.99
C ALA A 106 -24.85 18.20 29.65
N ARG A 107 -26.16 18.41 29.73
CA ARG A 107 -27.02 19.35 28.98
C ARG A 107 -26.46 19.90 27.64
N ARG A 108 -27.00 19.35 26.56
CA ARG A 108 -27.16 19.89 25.20
C ARG A 108 -27.45 21.41 25.24
N LYS A 109 -26.49 22.25 24.84
CA LYS A 109 -26.73 23.68 24.60
C LYS A 109 -27.33 23.85 23.20
N THR A 110 -28.59 24.23 23.19
CA THR A 110 -29.33 24.64 21.99
C THR A 110 -28.73 25.92 21.42
N ALA A 111 -28.41 25.89 20.13
CA ALA A 111 -28.08 27.09 19.37
C ALA A 111 -29.30 28.01 19.34
N ARG A 112 -29.18 29.18 19.98
CA ARG A 112 -30.25 30.18 20.06
C ARG A 112 -30.37 30.85 18.70
N LYS A 113 -31.55 30.67 18.10
CA LYS A 113 -31.95 31.09 16.76
C LYS A 113 -32.03 32.63 16.69
N LYS A 114 -31.37 33.16 15.66
CA LYS A 114 -31.46 34.48 14.99
C LYS A 114 -32.50 35.48 15.53
N THR A 115 -32.03 36.63 15.97
CA THR A 115 -32.76 37.90 16.04
C THR A 115 -33.12 38.35 14.63
N ALA A 116 -34.39 38.20 14.25
CA ALA A 116 -34.94 38.84 13.07
C ALA A 116 -35.35 40.28 13.43
N ARG A 117 -34.74 41.17 12.66
CA ARG A 117 -34.83 42.62 12.67
C ARG A 117 -36.28 43.11 12.52
N ARG A 118 -36.66 43.96 13.46
CA ARG A 118 -37.88 44.79 13.52
C ARG A 118 -38.04 45.60 12.23
N ALA A 119 -39.12 45.35 11.49
CA ALA A 119 -39.69 46.23 10.46
C ALA A 119 -41.17 46.42 10.87
N ARG A 120 -41.55 47.58 11.42
CA ARG A 120 -42.13 48.74 10.71
C ARG A 120 -43.21 48.32 9.69
N ARG A 121 -44.44 48.18 10.15
CA ARG A 121 -45.61 48.95 9.71
C ARG A 121 -46.79 48.65 10.62
#